data_AF-A0A7V2TT56-F1
#
_entry.id   AF-A0A7V2TT56-F1
#
_cell.length_a   1.000
_cell.length_b   1.000
_cell.length_c   1.000
_cell.angle_alpha   90.00
_cell.angle_beta   90.00
_cell.angle_gamma   90.00
#
_symmetry.space_group_name_H-M   'P 1'
#
loop_
_entity.id
_entity.type
_entity.pdbx_description
1 polymer ?
#
loop_
_entity_poly.entity_id
_entity_poly.type
_entity_poly.pdbx_seq_one_letter_code
_entity_poly.pdbx_strand_id
1 'polypeptide(L)'
;KAMQYVRFRHDPLGDLGRIQRQQKFLKALAAKMFQWQEVDRLPELTRQIMEQLETDMTTREVLHLARFGKDLPPERIFTAVLPGQPQNIDGLSYYIPDETRVTHALDELEQNALSQTNSEGGSQTP
;
A
#
# COMPACT_ATOMS: atom_id res chain seq x y z
N LYS A 1 -5.01 -19.79 2.84
CA LYS A 1 -5.67 -19.18 1.65
C LYS A 1 -5.06 -17.83 1.25
N ALA A 2 -4.92 -16.84 2.16
CA ALA A 2 -4.32 -15.53 1.84
C ALA A 2 -2.91 -15.60 1.23
N MET A 3 -2.00 -16.40 1.82
CA MET A 3 -0.64 -16.58 1.30
C MET A 3 -0.59 -17.19 -0.11
N GLN A 4 -1.53 -18.06 -0.46
CA GLN A 4 -1.62 -18.62 -1.81
C GLN A 4 -2.07 -17.55 -2.82
N TYR A 5 -3.01 -16.69 -2.44
CA TYR A 5 -3.48 -15.59 -3.27
C TYR A 5 -2.35 -14.60 -3.60
N VAL A 6 -1.62 -14.10 -2.59
CA VAL A 6 -0.54 -13.13 -2.80
C VAL A 6 0.69 -13.71 -3.50
N ARG A 7 0.85 -15.04 -3.52
CA ARG A 7 1.96 -15.73 -4.20
C ARG A 7 1.62 -16.22 -5.60
N PHE A 8 0.35 -16.12 -6.02
CA PHE A 8 -0.07 -16.60 -7.33
C PHE A 8 0.63 -15.84 -8.47
N ARG A 9 1.05 -16.57 -9.51
CA ARG A 9 1.78 -16.06 -10.70
C ARG A 9 1.36 -16.72 -12.02
N HIS A 10 0.45 -17.70 -11.99
CA HIS A 10 0.10 -18.53 -13.16
C HIS A 10 -0.94 -17.86 -14.07
N ASP A 11 -0.89 -16.53 -14.20
CA ASP A 11 -1.72 -15.76 -15.12
C ASP A 11 -0.84 -15.01 -16.13
N PRO A 12 -1.43 -14.49 -17.23
CA PRO A 12 -0.67 -13.76 -18.26
C PRO A 12 0.07 -12.52 -17.76
N LEU A 13 -0.29 -11.99 -16.58
CA LEU A 13 0.34 -10.81 -15.98
C LEU A 13 1.52 -11.17 -15.07
N GLY A 14 1.71 -12.45 -14.73
CA GLY A 14 2.85 -12.97 -13.98
C GLY A 14 3.16 -12.17 -12.71
N ASP A 15 4.32 -11.51 -12.70
CA ASP A 15 4.81 -10.69 -11.60
C ASP A 15 4.03 -9.39 -11.41
N LEU A 16 3.55 -8.77 -12.49
CA LEU A 16 2.68 -7.59 -12.42
C LEU A 16 1.34 -7.94 -11.77
N GLY A 17 0.75 -9.07 -12.15
CA GLY A 17 -0.47 -9.58 -11.53
C GLY A 17 -0.26 -9.88 -10.04
N ARG A 18 0.92 -10.40 -9.68
CA ARG A 18 1.29 -10.62 -8.27
C ARG A 18 1.35 -9.31 -7.48
N ILE A 19 1.98 -8.26 -8.02
CA ILE A 19 2.06 -6.94 -7.37
C ILE A 19 0.66 -6.38 -7.13
N GLN A 20 -0.22 -6.44 -8.13
CA GLN A 20 -1.61 -5.97 -7.99
C GLN A 20 -2.37 -6.72 -6.88
N ARG A 21 -2.19 -8.04 -6.79
CA ARG A 21 -2.81 -8.85 -5.73
C ARG A 21 -2.27 -8.50 -4.35
N GLN A 22 -0.97 -8.23 -4.23
CA GLN A 22 -0.35 -7.79 -2.98
C GLN A 22 -0.93 -6.43 -2.55
N GLN A 23 -1.01 -5.46 -3.45
CA GLN A 23 -1.62 -4.15 -3.19
C GLN A 23 -3.08 -4.29 -2.75
N LYS A 24 -3.87 -5.10 -3.47
CA LYS A 24 -5.27 -5.38 -3.12
C LYS A 24 -5.39 -6.05 -1.75
N PHE A 25 -4.49 -6.99 -1.43
CA PHE A 25 -4.47 -7.65 -0.14
C PHE A 25 -4.15 -6.68 1.00
N LEU A 26 -3.16 -5.80 0.84
CA LEU A 26 -2.81 -4.79 1.84
C LEU A 26 -3.96 -3.81 2.09
N LYS A 27 -4.65 -3.34 1.03
CA LYS A 27 -5.84 -2.49 1.16
C LYS A 27 -6.97 -3.20 1.92
N ALA A 28 -7.23 -4.47 1.59
CA ALA A 28 -8.25 -5.25 2.30
C ALA A 28 -7.88 -5.53 3.76
N LEU A 29 -6.59 -5.77 4.04
CA LEU A 29 -6.07 -5.95 5.39
C LEU A 29 -6.25 -4.67 6.22
N ALA A 30 -5.85 -3.51 5.67
CA ALA A 30 -6.06 -2.21 6.33
C ALA A 30 -7.54 -1.96 6.61
N ALA A 31 -8.41 -2.16 5.61
CA ALA A 31 -9.86 -2.00 5.78
C ALA A 31 -10.43 -2.92 6.86
N LYS A 32 -9.90 -4.16 7.01
CA LYS A 32 -10.31 -5.09 8.05
C LYS A 32 -9.80 -4.68 9.44
N MET A 33 -8.53 -4.29 9.55
CA MET A 33 -7.92 -3.88 10.83
C MET A 33 -8.55 -2.62 11.42
N PHE A 34 -9.09 -1.73 10.59
CA PHE A 34 -9.70 -0.47 11.02
C PHE A 34 -11.22 -0.52 11.18
N GLN A 35 -11.83 -1.71 11.10
CA GLN A 35 -13.24 -1.87 11.49
C GLN A 35 -13.42 -1.62 12.98
N TRP A 36 -14.53 -0.99 13.37
CA TRP A 36 -14.84 -0.60 14.76
C TRP A 36 -14.57 -1.71 15.80
N GLN A 37 -14.91 -2.96 15.47
CA GLN A 37 -14.74 -4.13 16.34
C GLN A 37 -13.28 -4.57 16.55
N GLU A 38 -12.38 -4.19 15.64
CA GLU A 38 -10.95 -4.55 15.69
C GLU A 38 -10.10 -3.44 16.34
N VAL A 39 -10.64 -2.22 16.48
CA VAL A 39 -9.92 -1.04 17.03
C VAL A 39 -9.44 -1.28 18.46
N ASP A 40 -10.27 -1.89 19.30
CA ASP A 40 -9.91 -2.21 20.70
C ASP A 40 -8.75 -3.21 20.78
N ARG A 41 -8.53 -4.00 19.71
CA ARG A 41 -7.47 -5.01 19.61
C ARG A 41 -6.21 -4.48 18.94
N LEU A 42 -6.18 -3.24 18.47
CA LEU A 42 -5.03 -2.66 17.75
C LEU A 42 -3.70 -2.76 18.52
N PRO A 43 -3.64 -2.50 19.85
CA PRO A 43 -2.38 -2.64 20.58
C PRO A 43 -1.83 -4.06 20.56
N GLU A 44 -2.71 -5.05 20.78
CA GLU A 44 -2.34 -6.47 20.77
C GLU A 44 -1.96 -6.94 19.37
N LEU A 45 -2.74 -6.54 18.35
CA LEU A 45 -2.46 -6.88 16.96
C LEU A 45 -1.12 -6.28 16.50
N THR A 46 -0.85 -5.03 16.89
CA THR A 46 0.42 -4.35 16.59
C THR A 46 1.60 -5.11 17.19
N ARG A 47 1.46 -5.56 18.44
CA ARG A 47 2.49 -6.36 19.11
C ARG A 47 2.78 -7.67 18.35
N GLN A 48 1.74 -8.42 18.00
CA GLN A 48 1.90 -9.68 17.27
C GLN A 48 2.52 -9.49 15.87
N ILE A 49 2.15 -8.41 15.18
CA ILE A 49 2.72 -8.07 13.87
C ILE A 49 4.22 -7.74 14.01
N MET A 50 4.59 -6.95 15.02
CA MET A 50 5.98 -6.57 15.30
C MET A 50 6.89 -7.75 15.64
N GLU A 51 6.34 -8.85 16.18
CA GLU A 51 7.11 -10.08 16.43
C GLU A 51 7.47 -10.84 15.14
N GLN A 52 6.79 -10.54 14.03
CA GLN A 52 6.94 -11.23 12.74
C GLN A 52 7.54 -10.33 11.64
N LEU A 53 7.75 -9.04 11.92
CA LEU A 53 8.28 -8.07 10.97
C LEU A 53 9.61 -7.52 11.45
N GLU A 54 10.56 -7.43 10.53
CA GLU A 54 11.80 -6.69 10.72
C GLU A 54 11.55 -5.24 10.30
N THR A 55 11.63 -4.31 11.24
CA THR A 55 11.43 -2.86 11.01
C THR A 55 12.23 -2.06 12.03
N ASP A 56 12.61 -0.85 11.62
CA ASP A 56 13.23 0.18 12.47
C ASP A 56 12.23 0.95 13.34
N MET A 57 10.92 0.77 13.11
CA MET A 57 9.87 1.40 13.90
C MET A 57 9.73 0.75 15.28
N THR A 58 9.59 1.57 16.31
CA THR A 58 9.19 1.14 17.65
C THR A 58 7.70 0.76 17.69
N THR A 59 7.30 -0.06 18.66
CA THR A 59 5.88 -0.41 18.87
C THR A 59 4.99 0.83 19.04
N ARG A 60 5.51 1.91 19.63
CA ARG A 60 4.77 3.18 19.80
C ARG A 60 4.54 3.88 18.46
N GLU A 61 5.53 3.91 17.58
CA GLU A 61 5.41 4.50 16.24
C GLU A 61 4.42 3.71 15.38
N VAL A 62 4.48 2.37 15.41
CA VAL A 62 3.51 1.55 14.68
C VAL A 62 2.10 1.71 15.23
N LEU A 63 1.92 1.81 16.56
CA LEU A 63 0.62 2.08 17.15
C LEU A 63 0.09 3.47 16.77
N HIS A 64 0.96 4.48 16.70
CA HIS A 64 0.59 5.82 16.24
C HIS A 64 0.15 5.78 14.77
N LEU A 65 0.92 5.10 13.92
CA LEU A 65 0.60 4.89 12.51
C LEU A 65 -0.73 4.13 12.33
N ALA A 66 -0.99 3.10 13.14
CA ALA A 66 -2.25 2.36 13.11
C ALA A 66 -3.45 3.24 13.50
N ARG A 67 -3.29 4.13 14.49
CA ARG A 67 -4.32 5.10 14.87
C ARG A 67 -4.58 6.11 13.75
N PHE A 68 -3.53 6.65 13.15
CA PHE A 68 -3.65 7.53 11.98
C PHE A 68 -4.36 6.82 10.82
N GLY A 69 -3.95 5.59 10.51
CA GLY A 69 -4.55 4.78 9.44
C GLY A 69 -6.04 4.48 9.66
N LYS A 70 -6.49 4.36 10.91
CA LYS A 70 -7.92 4.19 11.25
C LYS A 70 -8.77 5.36 10.73
N ASP A 71 -8.24 6.57 10.78
CA ASP A 71 -8.93 7.78 10.34
C ASP A 71 -8.68 8.09 8.86
N LEU A 72 -7.84 7.30 8.18
CA LEU A 72 -7.52 7.47 6.77
C LEU A 72 -8.53 6.69 5.90
N PRO A 73 -9.40 7.37 5.12
CA PRO A 73 -10.31 6.69 4.21
C PRO A 73 -9.54 5.93 3.12
N PRO A 74 -9.97 4.72 2.72
CA PRO A 74 -9.29 3.90 1.71
C PRO A 74 -9.05 4.61 0.37
N GLU A 75 -9.90 5.57 0.02
CA GLU A 75 -9.82 6.40 -1.18
C GLU A 75 -8.60 7.34 -1.18
N ARG A 76 -8.03 7.61 0.00
CA ARG A 76 -6.79 8.39 0.17
C ARG A 76 -5.54 7.51 0.15
N ILE A 77 -5.67 6.20 -0.09
CA ILE A 77 -4.54 5.28 -0.22
C ILE A 77 -4.28 4.99 -1.71
N PHE A 78 -3.34 5.73 -2.25
CA PHE A 78 -2.88 5.58 -3.63
C PHE A 78 -1.75 4.56 -3.75
N THR A 79 -1.74 3.81 -4.84
CA THR A 79 -0.73 2.78 -5.11
C THR A 79 -0.42 2.79 -6.60
N ALA A 80 0.85 2.77 -6.97
CA ALA A 80 1.29 2.62 -8.35
C ALA A 80 2.14 1.36 -8.53
N VAL A 81 2.30 0.94 -9.77
CA VAL A 81 3.30 -0.07 -10.17
C VAL A 81 4.38 0.67 -10.96
N LEU A 82 5.65 0.38 -10.68
CA LEU A 82 6.77 1.00 -11.36
C LEU A 82 6.64 0.79 -12.89
N PRO A 83 6.46 1.85 -13.68
CA PRO A 83 6.35 1.71 -15.13
C PRO A 83 7.66 1.22 -15.74
N GLY A 84 7.58 0.24 -16.62
CA GLY A 84 8.75 -0.36 -17.24
C GLY A 84 8.40 -1.58 -18.08
N GLN A 85 9.43 -2.27 -18.57
CA GLN A 85 9.26 -3.48 -19.37
C GLN A 85 10.29 -4.54 -18.99
N PRO A 86 9.92 -5.83 -19.09
CA PRO A 86 10.89 -6.90 -18.94
C PRO A 86 11.87 -6.90 -20.13
N GLN A 87 13.17 -7.04 -19.85
CA GLN A 87 14.22 -7.16 -20.86
C GLN A 87 15.15 -8.30 -20.51
N ASN A 88 15.53 -9.11 -21.51
CA ASN A 88 16.60 -10.08 -21.35
C ASN A 88 17.93 -9.45 -21.75
N ILE A 89 18.88 -9.39 -20.82
CA ILE A 89 20.24 -8.90 -21.05
C ILE A 89 21.18 -10.04 -20.64
N ASP A 90 21.96 -10.57 -21.59
CA ASP A 90 22.87 -11.69 -21.39
C ASP A 90 22.24 -12.94 -20.75
N GLY A 91 20.99 -13.24 -21.11
CA GLY A 91 20.23 -14.38 -20.60
C GLY A 91 19.63 -14.20 -19.21
N LEU A 92 19.78 -13.01 -18.61
CA LEU A 92 19.15 -12.63 -17.34
C LEU A 92 17.93 -11.74 -17.60
N SER A 93 16.84 -12.01 -16.88
CA SER A 93 15.61 -11.22 -16.96
C SER A 93 15.69 -10.01 -16.03
N TYR A 94 15.68 -8.82 -16.62
CA TYR A 94 15.60 -7.53 -15.93
C TYR A 94 14.22 -6.91 -16.11
N TYR A 95 13.84 -6.02 -15.21
CA TYR A 95 12.71 -5.11 -15.40
C TYR A 95 13.27 -3.70 -15.49
N ILE A 96 13.26 -3.11 -16.69
CA ILE A 96 13.87 -1.81 -16.95
C ILE A 96 12.80 -0.74 -16.77
N PRO A 97 12.99 0.21 -15.83
CA PRO A 97 12.08 1.32 -15.65
C PRO A 97 12.04 2.22 -16.88
N ASP A 98 10.85 2.74 -17.18
CA ASP A 98 10.68 3.83 -18.14
C ASP A 98 10.73 5.15 -17.36
N GLU A 99 11.89 5.80 -17.34
CA GLU A 99 12.15 6.99 -16.52
C GLU A 99 11.09 8.08 -16.70
N THR A 100 10.68 8.36 -17.95
CA THR A 100 9.67 9.38 -18.24
C THR A 100 8.32 9.00 -17.62
N ARG A 101 7.91 7.74 -17.78
CA ARG A 101 6.65 7.26 -17.18
C ARG A 101 6.73 7.16 -15.67
N VAL A 102 7.90 6.85 -15.11
CA VAL A 102 8.14 6.83 -13.67
C VAL A 102 7.96 8.23 -13.09
N THR A 103 8.56 9.26 -13.70
CA THR A 103 8.37 10.66 -13.28
C THR A 103 6.89 11.04 -13.32
N HIS A 104 6.19 10.76 -14.41
CA HIS A 104 4.75 11.02 -14.50
C HIS A 104 3.94 10.28 -13.43
N ALA A 105 4.26 9.01 -13.14
CA ALA A 105 3.56 8.25 -12.11
C ALA A 105 3.79 8.82 -10.70
N LEU A 106 4.97 9.38 -10.43
CA LEU A 106 5.26 10.07 -9.17
C LEU A 106 4.47 11.38 -9.08
N ASP A 107 4.48 12.20 -10.13
CA ASP A 107 3.71 13.44 -10.20
C ASP A 107 2.21 13.17 -9.97
N GLU A 108 1.66 12.12 -10.57
CA GLU A 108 0.27 11.70 -10.36
C GLU A 108 0.01 11.29 -8.91
N LEU A 109 0.90 10.52 -8.28
CA LEU A 109 0.75 10.13 -6.87
C LEU A 109 0.79 11.35 -5.93
N GLU A 110 1.68 12.30 -6.18
CA GLU A 110 1.78 13.54 -5.41
C GLU A 110 0.54 14.41 -5.60
N GLN A 111 0.10 14.64 -6.83
CA GLN A 111 -1.11 15.41 -7.13
C GLN A 111 -2.36 14.79 -6.52
N ASN A 112 -2.48 13.45 -6.55
CA ASN A 112 -3.57 12.73 -5.91
C ASN A 112 -3.57 12.94 -4.39
N ALA A 113 -2.40 12.93 -3.75
CA ALA A 113 -2.26 13.22 -2.33
C ALA A 113 -2.66 14.67 -2.00
N LEU A 114 -2.23 15.65 -2.80
CA LEU A 114 -2.47 17.09 -2.61
C LEU A 114 -3.91 17.54 -2.95
N SER A 115 -4.56 16.92 -3.93
CA SER A 115 -5.91 17.29 -4.32
C SER A 115 -6.95 16.91 -3.25
N GLN A 116 -6.71 15.81 -2.54
CA GLN A 116 -7.57 15.37 -1.45
C GLN A 116 -7.43 16.25 -0.20
N THR A 117 -6.23 16.79 0.09
CA THR A 117 -6.04 17.75 1.20
C THR A 117 -6.79 19.06 0.99
N ASN A 118 -6.92 19.51 -0.26
CA ASN A 118 -7.61 20.76 -0.59
C ASN A 118 -9.15 20.65 -0.60
N SER A 119 -9.69 19.43 -0.73
CA SER A 119 -11.13 19.18 -0.69
C SER A 119 -11.76 19.22 0.72
N GLU A 120 -10.94 19.18 1.77
CA GLU A 120 -11.39 19.20 3.19
C GLU A 120 -11.35 20.61 3.81
N GLY A 121 -10.86 21.64 3.09
CA GLY A 121 -10.80 23.02 3.58
C GLY A 121 -12.11 23.83 3.45
N GLY A 122 -13.21 23.18 3.06
CA GLY A 122 -14.40 23.85 2.53
C GLY A 122 -15.74 23.46 3.17
N SER A 123 -15.82 23.22 4.48
CA SER A 123 -17.11 23.35 5.20
C SER A 123 -16.97 23.29 6.73
N GLN A 124 -17.06 24.48 7.35
CA GLN A 124 -17.87 24.84 8.54
C GLN A 124 -17.56 24.17 9.91
N THR A 125 -17.57 24.83 11.07
CA THR A 125 -18.40 25.96 11.60
C THR A 125 -17.90 26.32 13.03
N PRO A 126 -18.41 27.35 13.75
CA PRO A 126 -19.54 28.24 13.47
C PRO A 126 -19.17 29.69 13.14
#